data_AF-A0A6C0GSK8-F1
#
_entry.id   AF-A0A6C0GSK8-F1
#
_cell.length_a   1.000
_cell.length_b   1.000
_cell.length_c   1.000
_cell.angle_alpha   90.00
_cell.angle_beta   90.00
_cell.angle_gamma   90.00
#
_symmetry.space_group_name_H-M   'P 1'
#
loop_
_entity.id
_entity.type
_entity.pdbx_description
1 polymer ?
#
loop_
_entity_poly.entity_id
_entity_poly.type
_entity_poly.pdbx_seq_one_letter_code
_entity_poly.pdbx_strand_id
1 'polypeptide(L)'
;MATVFQDMLKQYASRITVTDIAKTGKEAISLITSVKPNVVFLDIELPDMTGFELLQQLENINFQTVFTTAHSHYAIKAFRFNALDYLVKPIDESELDETIKRLLKSSTNSIEVRNALANLEVQSVENQKLVLPQQNGTLRLPLKQITTIKG
;
A
#
# COMPACT_ATOMS: atom_id res chain seq x y z
N MET A 1 7.85 18.17 16.97
CA MET A 1 8.25 17.21 15.93
C MET A 1 7.05 16.45 15.35
N ALA A 2 6.19 15.79 16.15
CA ALA A 2 5.01 15.09 15.62
C ALA A 2 4.00 16.01 14.89
N THR A 3 3.84 17.25 15.34
CA THR A 3 2.85 18.21 14.80
C THR A 3 3.19 18.67 13.39
N VAL A 4 4.46 18.96 13.10
CA VAL A 4 4.89 19.48 11.78
C VAL A 4 4.67 18.42 10.69
N PHE A 5 5.02 17.16 10.98
CA PHE A 5 4.81 16.09 10.01
C PHE A 5 3.33 15.82 9.75
N GLN A 6 2.48 15.90 10.78
CA GLN A 6 1.02 15.83 10.60
C GLN A 6 0.51 16.96 9.70
N ASP A 7 1.03 18.18 9.89
CA ASP A 7 0.63 19.32 9.06
C ASP A 7 1.07 19.15 7.60
N MET A 8 2.25 18.57 7.35
CA MET A 8 2.67 18.17 6.00
C MET A 8 1.72 17.14 5.39
N LEU A 9 1.32 16.10 6.16
CA LEU A 9 0.40 15.07 5.68
C LEU A 9 -1.01 15.63 5.38
N LYS A 10 -1.46 16.66 6.09
CA LYS A 10 -2.76 17.33 5.81
C LYS A 10 -2.82 17.94 4.41
N GLN A 11 -1.69 18.35 3.83
CA GLN A 11 -1.65 18.84 2.45
C GLN A 11 -2.10 17.77 1.44
N TYR A 12 -2.00 16.50 1.83
CA TYR A 12 -2.38 15.34 1.04
C TYR A 12 -3.72 14.71 1.49
N ALA A 13 -4.54 15.43 2.25
CA ALA A 13 -5.80 14.91 2.82
C ALA A 13 -6.79 14.35 1.79
N SER A 14 -6.68 14.73 0.51
CA SER A 14 -7.48 14.18 -0.60
C SER A 14 -7.04 12.78 -1.04
N ARG A 15 -5.84 12.34 -0.63
CA ARG A 15 -5.18 11.10 -1.06
C ARG A 15 -4.90 10.16 0.11
N ILE A 16 -4.62 10.70 1.29
CA ILE A 16 -4.32 9.96 2.51
C ILE A 16 -5.14 10.52 3.67
N THR A 17 -5.61 9.63 4.54
CA THR A 17 -6.28 9.99 5.79
C THR A 17 -5.46 9.47 6.95
N VAL A 18 -5.05 10.37 7.85
CA VAL A 18 -4.38 9.98 9.09
C VAL A 18 -5.44 9.49 10.06
N THR A 19 -5.47 8.19 10.35
CA THR A 19 -6.47 7.60 11.27
C THR A 19 -6.07 7.78 12.73
N ASP A 20 -4.81 7.47 13.05
CA ASP A 20 -4.30 7.42 14.42
C ASP A 20 -2.83 7.82 14.48
N ILE A 21 -2.38 8.24 15.67
CA ILE A 21 -1.00 8.61 15.95
C ILE A 21 -0.57 7.92 17.24
N ALA A 22 0.54 7.20 17.16
CA ALA A 22 1.19 6.62 18.32
C ALA A 22 2.39 7.46 18.76
N LYS A 23 2.65 7.52 20.07
CA LYS A 23 3.84 8.16 20.66
C LYS A 23 4.88 7.15 21.14
N THR A 24 4.49 5.89 21.30
CA THR A 24 5.37 4.78 21.72
C THR A 24 5.17 3.58 20.81
N GLY A 25 6.15 2.68 20.79
CA GLY A 25 6.07 1.44 20.03
C GLY A 25 4.98 0.51 20.53
N LYS A 26 4.79 0.40 21.86
CA LYS A 26 3.68 -0.38 22.43
C LYS A 26 2.30 0.14 22.02
N GLU A 27 2.13 1.46 22.00
CA GLU A 27 0.90 2.10 21.51
C GLU A 27 0.71 1.85 20.01
N ALA A 28 1.78 1.97 19.21
CA ALA A 28 1.76 1.72 17.78
C ALA A 28 1.37 0.28 17.45
N ILE A 29 1.90 -0.73 18.15
CA ILE A 29 1.52 -2.14 17.97
C ILE A 29 0.01 -2.32 18.22
N SER A 30 -0.49 -1.71 19.30
CA SER A 30 -1.91 -1.80 19.67
C SER A 30 -2.81 -1.17 18.60
N LEU A 31 -2.44 0.01 18.10
CA LEU A 31 -3.17 0.73 17.05
C LEU A 31 -3.09 0.02 15.68
N ILE A 32 -1.93 -0.48 15.29
CA ILE A 32 -1.76 -1.22 14.04
C ILE A 32 -2.66 -2.46 14.02
N THR A 33 -2.73 -3.16 15.15
CA THR A 33 -3.54 -4.39 15.29
C THR A 33 -5.04 -4.10 15.26
N SER A 34 -5.49 -3.01 15.89
CA SER A 34 -6.91 -2.65 15.96
C SER A 34 -7.42 -1.97 14.69
N VAL A 35 -6.67 -1.02 14.14
CA VAL A 35 -7.07 -0.17 13.02
C VAL A 35 -6.80 -0.85 11.68
N LYS A 36 -5.79 -1.73 11.61
CA LYS A 36 -5.34 -2.39 10.37
C LYS A 36 -5.08 -1.39 9.24
N PRO A 37 -4.15 -0.43 9.43
CA PRO A 37 -3.89 0.62 8.46
C PRO A 37 -3.36 0.06 7.14
N ASN A 38 -3.51 0.81 6.04
CA ASN A 38 -2.89 0.45 4.77
C ASN A 38 -1.41 0.86 4.69
N VAL A 39 -1.04 1.91 5.43
CA VAL A 39 0.29 2.52 5.42
C VAL A 39 0.63 2.95 6.84
N VAL A 40 1.88 2.71 7.24
CA VAL A 40 2.42 3.17 8.52
C VAL A 40 3.69 3.98 8.26
N PHE A 41 3.67 5.24 8.70
CA PHE A 41 4.87 6.06 8.83
C PHE A 41 5.48 5.80 10.20
N LEU A 42 6.64 5.15 10.24
CA LEU A 42 7.24 4.61 11.44
C LEU A 42 8.54 5.32 11.78
N ASP A 43 8.64 5.92 12.97
CA ASP A 43 9.95 6.36 13.47
C ASP A 43 10.82 5.14 13.81
N ILE A 44 12.10 5.19 13.46
CA ILE A 44 13.06 4.15 13.86
C ILE A 44 13.37 4.26 15.34
N GLU A 45 13.43 5.47 15.89
CA GLU A 45 13.69 5.70 17.30
C GLU A 45 12.40 6.04 18.01
N LEU A 46 11.81 5.04 18.66
CA LEU A 46 10.67 5.25 19.55
C LEU A 46 11.17 5.29 21.00
N PRO A 47 10.43 5.93 21.91
CA PRO A 47 10.87 6.08 23.31
C PRO A 47 11.14 4.76 24.05
N ASP A 48 10.48 3.67 23.65
CA ASP A 48 10.45 2.38 24.35
C ASP A 48 11.03 1.20 23.54
N MET A 49 11.23 1.37 22.24
CA MET A 49 11.82 0.36 21.35
C MET A 49 12.27 0.99 20.02
N THR A 50 12.96 0.22 19.18
CA THR A 50 13.21 0.62 17.80
C THR A 50 12.01 0.26 16.89
N GLY A 51 11.80 1.03 15.82
CA GLY A 51 10.81 0.69 14.80
C GLY A 51 11.04 -0.71 14.18
N PHE A 52 12.29 -1.18 14.15
CA PHE A 52 12.61 -2.54 13.71
C PHE A 52 12.11 -3.60 14.69
N GLU A 53 12.30 -3.40 16.00
CA GLU A 53 11.78 -4.29 17.03
C GLU A 53 10.25 -4.30 17.04
N LEU A 54 9.63 -3.14 16.81
CA LEU A 54 8.18 -3.04 16.64
C LEU A 54 7.68 -3.97 15.54
N LEU A 55 8.29 -3.91 14.35
CA LEU A 55 7.88 -4.76 13.23
C LEU A 55 8.10 -6.24 13.52
N GLN A 56 9.14 -6.60 14.28
CA GLN A 56 9.38 -7.99 14.69
C GLN A 56 8.36 -8.52 15.69
N GLN A 57 7.69 -7.65 16.46
CA GLN A 57 6.64 -8.03 17.40
C GLN A 57 5.27 -8.20 16.74
N LEU A 58 5.10 -7.77 15.49
CA LEU A 58 3.86 -7.94 14.75
C LEU A 58 3.83 -9.32 14.08
N GLU A 59 2.77 -10.09 14.32
CA GLU A 59 2.59 -11.41 13.71
C GLU A 59 2.41 -11.34 12.19
N ASN A 60 1.73 -10.30 11.70
CA ASN A 60 1.43 -10.12 10.28
C ASN A 60 1.57 -8.64 9.87
N ILE A 61 2.45 -8.38 8.92
CA ILE A 61 2.65 -7.04 8.34
C ILE A 61 1.93 -6.99 6.99
N ASN A 62 0.68 -6.51 7.01
CA ASN A 62 -0.18 -6.40 5.82
C ASN A 62 -0.34 -4.94 5.34
N PHE A 63 0.60 -4.08 5.71
CA PHE A 63 0.59 -2.65 5.42
C PHE A 63 1.93 -2.22 4.82
N GLN A 64 1.93 -1.10 4.10
CA GLN A 64 3.18 -0.52 3.59
C GLN A 64 3.87 0.27 4.69
N THR A 65 5.17 0.07 4.84
CA THR A 65 5.97 0.80 5.83
C THR A 65 6.78 1.87 5.15
N VAL A 66 6.71 3.10 5.67
CA VAL A 66 7.63 4.19 5.34
C VAL A 66 8.37 4.55 6.62
N PHE A 67 9.69 4.36 6.64
CA PHE A 67 10.47 4.76 7.80
C PHE A 67 10.74 6.26 7.80
N THR A 68 10.72 6.86 8.98
CA THR A 68 11.16 8.24 9.20
C THR A 68 12.20 8.24 10.32
N THR A 69 13.32 8.95 10.20
CA THR A 69 14.30 9.02 11.31
C THR A 69 15.27 10.19 11.15
N ALA A 70 15.90 10.63 12.23
CA ALA A 70 17.02 11.57 12.16
C ALA A 70 18.35 10.92 11.70
N HIS A 71 18.40 9.59 11.59
CA HIS A 71 19.63 8.82 11.47
C HIS A 71 19.74 8.03 10.16
N SER A 72 20.43 8.60 9.16
CA SER A 72 20.53 8.04 7.80
C SER A 72 21.20 6.65 7.70
N HIS A 73 22.00 6.24 8.69
CA HIS A 73 22.72 4.96 8.65
C HIS A 73 21.80 3.73 8.69
N TYR A 74 20.53 3.90 9.04
CA TYR A 74 19.55 2.81 9.06
C TYR A 74 18.90 2.52 7.70
N ALA A 75 19.16 3.32 6.67
CA ALA A 75 18.55 3.16 5.35
C ALA A 75 18.72 1.73 4.78
N ILE A 76 19.95 1.17 4.86
CA ILE A 76 20.23 -0.20 4.39
C ILE A 76 19.43 -1.24 5.19
N LYS A 77 19.26 -1.02 6.51
CA LYS A 77 18.49 -1.93 7.36
C LYS A 77 16.99 -1.85 7.05
N ALA A 78 16.46 -0.67 6.72
CA ALA A 78 15.07 -0.47 6.32
C ALA A 78 14.67 -1.33 5.11
N PHE A 79 15.55 -1.47 4.11
CA PHE A 79 15.31 -2.35 2.97
C PHE A 79 15.07 -3.82 3.37
N ARG A 80 15.73 -4.31 4.42
CA ARG A 80 15.54 -5.70 4.91
C ARG A 80 14.14 -5.96 5.47
N PHE A 81 13.41 -4.90 5.84
CA PHE A 81 12.04 -4.97 6.34
C PHE A 81 11.01 -4.70 5.24
N ASN A 82 11.43 -4.72 3.97
CA ASN A 82 10.58 -4.48 2.81
C ASN A 82 9.79 -3.16 2.93
N ALA A 83 10.41 -2.15 3.53
CA ALA A 83 9.85 -0.80 3.56
C ALA A 83 9.72 -0.28 2.12
N LEU A 84 8.61 0.42 1.85
CA LEU A 84 8.42 1.10 0.58
C LEU A 84 9.44 2.23 0.42
N ASP A 85 9.67 2.97 1.51
CA ASP A 85 10.46 4.19 1.46
C ASP A 85 11.09 4.54 2.82
N TYR A 86 12.04 5.47 2.77
CA TYR A 86 12.82 5.90 3.91
C TYR A 86 13.07 7.41 3.83
N LEU A 87 12.53 8.16 4.80
CA LEU A 87 12.60 9.62 4.87
C LEU A 87 13.50 10.05 6.04
N VAL A 88 14.49 10.89 5.77
CA VAL A 88 15.37 11.44 6.80
C VAL A 88 14.78 12.75 7.33
N LYS A 89 14.89 12.99 8.64
CA LYS A 89 14.44 14.23 9.29
C LYS A 89 15.56 15.29 9.22
N PRO A 90 15.22 16.57 8.93
CA PRO A 90 13.89 17.09 8.61
C PRO A 90 13.40 16.60 7.24
N ILE A 91 12.12 16.21 7.18
CA ILE A 91 11.54 15.61 5.97
C ILE A 91 11.34 16.71 4.93
N ASP A 92 11.89 16.48 3.74
CA ASP A 92 11.71 17.36 2.59
C ASP A 92 10.33 17.14 1.95
N GLU A 93 9.63 18.23 1.58
CA GLU A 93 8.30 18.14 0.99
C GLU A 93 8.29 17.41 -0.36
N SER A 94 9.35 17.56 -1.15
CA SER A 94 9.48 16.88 -2.46
C SER A 94 9.72 15.39 -2.28
N GLU A 95 10.53 14.98 -1.29
CA GLU A 95 10.72 13.57 -0.95
C GLU A 95 9.40 12.95 -0.47
N LEU A 96 8.65 13.65 0.39
CA LEU A 96 7.35 13.18 0.86
C LEU A 96 6.35 13.03 -0.32
N ASP A 97 6.29 14.01 -1.23
CA ASP A 97 5.42 13.93 -2.42
C ASP A 97 5.74 12.70 -3.28
N GLU A 98 7.03 12.41 -3.49
CA GLU A 98 7.45 11.19 -4.20
C GLU A 98 7.03 9.92 -3.46
N THR A 99 7.21 9.87 -2.14
CA THR A 99 6.76 8.75 -1.32
C THR A 99 5.25 8.54 -1.43
N ILE A 100 4.44 9.60 -1.35
CA ILE A 100 2.99 9.51 -1.52
C ILE A 100 2.62 8.99 -2.91
N LYS A 101 3.29 9.47 -3.97
CA LYS A 101 3.10 8.94 -5.34
C LYS A 101 3.43 7.46 -5.45
N ARG A 102 4.51 7.00 -4.80
CA ARG A 102 4.91 5.58 -4.75
C ARG A 102 3.86 4.74 -4.02
N LEU A 103 3.35 5.22 -2.88
CA LEU A 103 2.31 4.55 -2.10
C LEU A 103 1.05 4.31 -2.93
N LEU A 104 0.55 5.35 -3.62
CA LEU A 104 -0.66 5.27 -4.42
C LEU A 104 -0.51 4.32 -5.63
N LYS A 105 0.65 4.31 -6.29
CA LYS A 105 0.93 3.36 -7.40
C LYS A 105 1.02 1.92 -6.92
N SER A 106 1.63 1.70 -5.77
CA SER A 106 1.79 0.35 -5.20
C SER A 106 0.43 -0.29 -4.89
N SER A 107 -0.53 0.50 -4.42
CA SER A 107 -1.93 0.05 -4.28
C SER A 107 -2.55 -0.36 -5.62
N THR A 108 -2.35 0.42 -6.69
CA THR A 108 -2.88 0.09 -8.03
C THR A 108 -2.27 -1.18 -8.61
N ASN A 109 -0.95 -1.35 -8.53
CA ASN A 109 -0.28 -2.54 -9.04
C ASN A 109 -0.72 -3.82 -8.30
N SER A 110 -0.96 -3.72 -6.99
CA SER A 110 -1.48 -4.86 -6.22
C SER A 110 -2.90 -5.27 -6.67
N ILE A 111 -3.72 -4.32 -7.11
CA ILE A 111 -5.05 -4.56 -7.65
C ILE A 111 -4.95 -5.17 -9.06
N GLU A 112 -4.07 -4.68 -9.92
CA GLU A 112 -3.88 -5.24 -11.26
C GLU A 112 -3.35 -6.67 -11.22
N VAL A 113 -2.37 -6.94 -10.36
CA VAL A 113 -1.86 -8.30 -10.15
C VAL A 113 -2.92 -9.18 -9.52
N ARG A 114 -3.68 -8.71 -8.53
CA ARG A 114 -4.81 -9.46 -7.96
C ARG A 114 -5.91 -9.72 -8.99
N ASN A 115 -6.22 -8.78 -9.87
CA ASN A 115 -7.19 -8.96 -10.95
C ASN A 115 -6.67 -9.96 -11.98
N ALA A 116 -5.38 -9.89 -12.33
CA ALA A 116 -4.74 -10.86 -13.22
C ALA A 116 -4.74 -12.27 -12.61
N LEU A 117 -4.44 -12.40 -11.31
CA LEU A 117 -4.46 -13.67 -10.58
C LEU A 117 -5.89 -14.19 -10.37
N ALA A 118 -6.86 -13.33 -10.06
CA ALA A 118 -8.27 -13.70 -9.99
C ALA A 118 -8.80 -14.18 -11.36
N ASN A 119 -8.33 -13.59 -12.46
CA ASN A 119 -8.63 -14.09 -13.80
C ASN A 119 -7.99 -15.47 -14.09
N LEU A 120 -6.91 -15.82 -13.38
CA LEU A 120 -6.26 -17.14 -13.46
C LEU A 120 -6.93 -18.17 -12.54
N GLU A 121 -7.37 -17.78 -11.34
CA GLU A 121 -8.05 -18.66 -10.38
C GLU A 121 -9.54 -18.90 -10.71
N VAL A 122 -10.19 -18.01 -11.46
CA VAL A 122 -11.58 -18.17 -11.94
C VAL A 122 -11.66 -18.93 -13.27
N GLN A 123 -10.73 -19.85 -13.52
CA GLN A 123 -10.86 -20.82 -14.61
C GLN A 123 -11.79 -21.98 -14.22
N SER A 124 -13.06 -21.67 -13.96
CA SER A 124 -14.10 -22.46 -14.62
C SER A 124 -14.44 -21.71 -15.91
N VAL A 125 -13.95 -22.25 -17.03
CA VAL A 125 -14.25 -21.82 -18.43
C VAL A 125 -15.77 -21.81 -18.71
N GLU A 126 -16.60 -22.17 -17.74
CA GLU A 126 -18.05 -22.30 -17.82
C GLU A 126 -18.82 -21.00 -17.94
N ASN A 127 -18.35 -19.88 -17.39
CA ASN A 127 -19.15 -18.66 -17.31
C ASN A 127 -18.56 -17.43 -18.02
N GLN A 128 -17.42 -17.57 -18.69
CA GLN A 128 -16.83 -16.46 -19.45
C GLN A 128 -17.69 -16.15 -20.68
N LYS A 129 -18.09 -14.88 -20.83
CA LYS A 129 -18.87 -14.37 -21.96
C LYS A 129 -18.04 -13.32 -22.72
N LEU A 130 -17.87 -13.51 -24.02
CA LEU A 130 -17.38 -12.50 -24.95
C LEU A 130 -18.46 -11.44 -25.16
N VAL A 131 -18.10 -10.16 -25.04
CA VAL A 131 -19.01 -9.03 -25.18
C VAL A 131 -18.56 -8.18 -26.37
N LEU A 132 -19.37 -8.14 -27.43
CA LEU A 132 -19.07 -7.42 -28.67
C LEU A 132 -20.05 -6.24 -28.85
N PRO A 133 -19.56 -4.99 -28.95
CA PRO A 133 -20.40 -3.86 -29.32
C PRO A 133 -20.80 -3.95 -30.80
N GLN A 134 -22.09 -3.79 -31.10
CA GLN A 134 -22.66 -3.77 -32.45
C GLN A 134 -23.56 -2.54 -32.62
N GLN A 135 -23.89 -2.18 -33.87
CA GLN A 135 -24.68 -0.98 -34.18
C GLN A 135 -26.07 -0.96 -33.50
N ASN A 136 -26.59 -2.11 -33.10
CA ASN A 136 -27.90 -2.26 -32.47
C ASN A 136 -27.84 -2.80 -31.02
N GLY A 137 -26.70 -2.62 -30.34
CA GLY A 137 -26.53 -2.99 -28.93
C GLY A 137 -25.29 -3.82 -28.67
N THR A 138 -25.35 -4.72 -27.69
CA THR A 138 -24.20 -5.53 -27.27
C THR A 138 -24.50 -7.01 -27.40
N LEU A 139 -23.70 -7.71 -28.21
CA LEU A 139 -23.75 -9.16 -28.35
C LEU A 139 -22.95 -9.83 -27.23
N ARG A 140 -23.56 -10.72 -26.45
CA ARG A 140 -22.91 -11.46 -25.35
C ARG A 140 -22.92 -12.95 -25.67
N LEU A 141 -21.75 -13.56 -25.85
CA LEU A 141 -21.58 -14.97 -26.24
C LEU A 141 -20.75 -15.73 -25.22
N PRO A 142 -21.24 -16.82 -24.61
CA PRO A 142 -20.40 -17.71 -23.80
C PRO A 142 -19.22 -18.25 -24.62
N LEU A 143 -18.00 -18.22 -24.07
CA LEU A 143 -16.80 -18.67 -24.80
C LEU A 143 -16.87 -20.14 -25.23
N LYS A 144 -17.59 -20.99 -24.49
CA LYS A 144 -17.85 -22.40 -24.86
C LYS A 144 -18.52 -22.56 -26.23
N GLN A 145 -19.19 -21.53 -26.75
CA GLN A 145 -19.93 -21.59 -28.02
C GLN A 145 -19.12 -21.06 -29.22
N ILE A 146 -17.88 -20.60 -29.00
CA ILE A 146 -17.05 -20.02 -30.06
C ILE A 146 -16.08 -21.09 -30.59
N THR A 147 -16.38 -21.64 -31.77
CA THR A 147 -15.53 -22.66 -32.41
C THR A 147 -14.43 -22.04 -33.27
N THR A 148 -14.68 -20.90 -33.92
CA THR A 148 -13.70 -20.17 -34.76
C THR A 148 -14.16 -18.73 -34.95
N ILE A 149 -13.23 -17.78 -34.94
CA ILE A 149 -13.47 -16.38 -35.36
C ILE A 149 -12.75 -16.20 -36.69
N LYS A 150 -13.50 -15.82 -37.74
CA LYS A 150 -12.91 -15.38 -39.01
C LYS A 150 -13.05 -13.86 -39.08
N GLY A 151 -11.92 -13.18 -39.31
CA GLY A 151 -11.84 -11.75 -39.56
C GLY A 151 -12.22 -11.39 -40.99
#